data_AF-A0A1I5FM67-F1
#
_entry.id   AF-A0A1I5FM67-F1
#
_cell.length_a   1.000
_cell.length_b   1.000
_cell.length_c   1.000
_cell.angle_alpha   90.00
_cell.angle_beta   90.00
_cell.angle_gamma   90.00
#
_symmetry.space_group_name_H-M   'P 1'
#
loop_
_entity.id
_entity.type
_entity.pdbx_description
1 polymer ?
#
loop_
_entity_poly.entity_id
_entity_poly.type
_entity_poly.pdbx_seq_one_letter_code
_entity_poly.pdbx_strand_id
1 'polypeptide(L)'
;MNETDFPKTVSELEHWMKEHCYNFESYSINGNSIYEGFGIEKSGNMFIWYYTERGQQQNLKYFGSETEIVQYAYNEIKSDQWARTHLIGFCSDLNKIVQLKKELDNLNIQYIYDEIPYYGNDKPAYRVFVSGCDIRKTIHLKKKYFTE
;
A
#
# COMPACT_ATOMS: atom_id res chain seq x y z
N MET A 1 0.75 0.59 23.06
CA MET A 1 1.29 1.94 22.81
C MET A 1 0.14 2.92 22.92
N ASN A 2 0.33 4.03 23.63
CA ASN A 2 -0.70 5.05 23.84
C ASN A 2 -1.02 5.79 22.52
N GLU A 3 -2.25 6.28 22.39
CA GLU A 3 -2.84 7.00 21.24
C GLU A 3 -2.15 8.34 20.85
N THR A 4 -0.97 8.65 21.35
CA THR A 4 -0.35 9.99 21.24
C THR A 4 1.03 10.07 20.61
N ASP A 5 1.63 8.97 20.16
CA ASP A 5 2.99 9.04 19.57
C ASP A 5 2.93 9.30 18.06
N PHE A 6 2.76 10.57 17.71
CA PHE A 6 2.95 11.07 16.36
C PHE A 6 4.43 10.82 15.93
N PRO A 7 4.67 10.17 14.78
CA PRO A 7 6.04 9.94 14.31
C PRO A 7 6.74 11.27 14.01
N LYS A 8 7.98 11.45 14.46
CA LYS A 8 8.75 12.70 14.32
C LYS A 8 9.85 12.61 13.26
N THR A 9 10.24 11.39 12.90
CA THR A 9 11.25 11.08 11.87
C THR A 9 10.65 10.20 10.78
N VAL A 10 11.29 10.18 9.60
CA VAL A 10 10.88 9.31 8.48
C VAL A 10 10.96 7.83 8.89
N SER A 11 11.95 7.47 9.73
CA SER A 11 12.09 6.12 10.27
C SER A 11 10.97 5.76 11.25
N GLU A 12 10.53 6.69 12.08
CA GLU A 12 9.39 6.48 12.97
C GLU A 12 8.08 6.35 12.18
N LEU A 13 7.91 7.13 11.11
CA LEU A 13 6.75 7.01 10.22
C LEU A 13 6.70 5.64 9.55
N GLU A 14 7.84 5.15 9.04
CA GLU A 14 7.96 3.81 8.48
C GLU A 14 7.58 2.73 9.52
N HIS A 15 8.08 2.85 10.75
CA HIS A 15 7.77 1.91 11.82
C HIS A 15 6.28 1.92 12.15
N TRP A 16 5.71 3.11 12.34
CA TRP A 16 4.28 3.30 12.59
C TRP A 16 3.42 2.66 11.47
N MET A 17 3.78 2.88 10.20
CA MET A 17 3.10 2.28 9.06
C MET A 17 3.12 0.74 9.11
N LYS A 18 4.29 0.15 9.41
CA LYS A 18 4.45 -1.32 9.54
C LYS A 18 3.61 -1.88 10.68
N GLU A 19 3.61 -1.23 11.84
CA GLU A 19 2.84 -1.65 13.01
C GLU A 19 1.33 -1.65 12.73
N HIS A 20 0.85 -0.64 11.97
CA HIS A 20 -0.56 -0.44 11.64
C HIS A 20 -1.00 -1.11 10.32
N CYS A 21 -0.10 -1.86 9.70
CA CYS A 21 -0.33 -2.64 8.48
C CYS A 21 -0.74 -1.79 7.27
N TYR A 22 -0.03 -0.68 7.06
CA TYR A 22 -0.04 0.05 5.79
C TYR A 22 0.77 -0.70 4.74
N ASN A 23 0.40 -0.58 3.46
CA ASN A 23 1.17 -1.16 2.37
C ASN A 23 2.33 -0.23 1.97
N PHE A 24 3.40 -0.83 1.46
CA PHE A 24 4.57 -0.14 0.89
C PHE A 24 4.66 -0.37 -0.63
N GLU A 25 3.55 -0.80 -1.25
CA GLU A 25 3.46 -0.96 -2.70
C GLU A 25 3.23 0.40 -3.39
N SER A 26 2.51 1.32 -2.72
CA SER A 26 2.23 2.69 -3.20
C SER A 26 2.91 3.80 -2.39
N TYR A 27 3.76 3.44 -1.42
CA TYR A 27 4.44 4.39 -0.55
C TYR A 27 5.92 4.08 -0.39
N SER A 28 6.76 5.04 -0.78
CA SER A 28 8.22 5.06 -0.59
C SER A 28 8.55 5.89 0.64
N ILE A 29 8.63 5.24 1.78
CA ILE A 29 8.92 5.86 3.07
C ILE A 29 10.18 5.22 3.61
N ASN A 30 11.17 6.04 3.93
CA ASN A 30 12.51 5.59 4.33
C ASN A 30 13.28 4.82 3.23
N GLY A 31 13.03 5.12 1.97
CA GLY A 31 13.89 4.72 0.85
C GLY A 31 13.59 3.36 0.20
N ASN A 32 12.42 2.76 0.44
CA ASN A 32 11.98 1.61 -0.36
C ASN A 32 11.61 2.02 -1.80
N SER A 33 11.91 1.18 -2.77
CA SER A 33 11.54 1.46 -4.17
C SER A 33 10.06 1.15 -4.43
N ILE A 34 9.39 2.05 -5.17
CA ILE A 34 8.03 1.86 -5.68
C ILE A 34 8.00 2.18 -7.17
N TYR A 35 7.11 1.52 -7.90
CA TYR A 35 6.90 1.80 -9.33
C TYR A 35 5.96 2.99 -9.54
N GLU A 36 4.92 3.04 -8.69
CA GLU A 36 3.88 4.06 -8.71
C GLU A 36 3.44 4.37 -7.27
N GLY A 37 3.21 5.65 -6.97
CA GLY A 37 2.72 6.09 -5.67
C GLY A 37 3.50 7.27 -5.09
N PHE A 38 3.33 7.51 -3.80
CA PHE A 38 3.92 8.66 -3.12
C PHE A 38 5.20 8.32 -2.39
N GLY A 39 6.06 9.30 -2.14
CA GLY A 39 7.23 9.09 -1.31
C GLY A 39 7.85 10.33 -0.72
N ILE A 40 8.82 10.08 0.16
CA ILE A 40 9.67 11.10 0.78
C ILE A 40 11.08 10.96 0.22
N GLU A 41 11.59 12.04 -0.38
CA GLU A 41 13.00 12.15 -0.79
C GLU A 41 13.69 13.23 0.05
N LYS A 42 14.93 12.96 0.48
CA LYS A 42 15.82 13.97 1.05
C LYS A 42 16.77 14.46 -0.03
N SER A 43 16.66 15.75 -0.38
CA SER A 43 17.49 16.38 -1.41
C SER A 43 18.23 17.57 -0.81
N GLY A 44 19.53 17.37 -0.54
CA GLY A 44 20.36 18.33 0.20
C GLY A 44 19.81 18.62 1.59
N ASN A 45 19.46 19.89 1.85
CA ASN A 45 18.92 20.36 3.12
C ASN A 45 17.39 20.39 3.16
N MET A 46 16.72 19.89 2.12
CA MET A 46 15.26 19.89 2.02
C MET A 46 14.72 18.47 1.94
N PHE A 47 13.44 18.36 2.28
CA PHE A 47 12.65 17.15 2.08
C PHE A 47 11.57 17.41 1.04
N ILE A 48 11.28 16.41 0.22
CA ILE A 48 10.37 16.49 -0.90
C ILE A 48 9.31 15.41 -0.72
N TRP A 49 8.04 15.81 -0.72
CA TRP A 49 6.92 14.91 -0.96
C TRP A 49 6.71 14.81 -2.47
N TYR A 50 6.82 13.61 -3.01
CA TYR A 50 6.70 13.38 -4.44
C TYR A 50 5.65 12.31 -4.74
N TYR A 51 5.19 12.31 -5.98
CA TYR A 51 4.49 11.18 -6.59
C TYR A 51 5.32 10.66 -7.75
N THR A 52 5.39 9.35 -7.94
CA THR A 52 6.01 8.72 -9.09
C THR A 52 5.00 7.87 -9.80
N GLU A 53 5.06 7.83 -11.13
CA GLU A 53 4.37 6.86 -11.96
C GLU A 53 5.33 6.40 -13.05
N ARG A 54 5.54 5.08 -13.16
CA ARG A 54 6.43 4.47 -14.16
C ARG A 54 7.84 5.08 -14.16
N GLY A 55 8.34 5.39 -12.97
CA GLY A 55 9.65 6.00 -12.73
C GLY A 55 9.74 7.49 -13.07
N GLN A 56 8.66 8.15 -13.46
CA GLN A 56 8.61 9.60 -13.65
C GLN A 56 8.18 10.25 -12.34
N GLN A 57 9.13 10.89 -11.66
CA GLN A 57 8.88 11.57 -10.40
C GLN A 57 8.38 13.00 -10.62
N GLN A 58 7.27 13.33 -9.98
CA GLN A 58 6.75 14.68 -9.83
C GLN A 58 6.90 15.12 -8.37
N ASN A 59 7.68 16.17 -8.14
CA ASN A 59 7.80 16.81 -6.83
C ASN A 59 6.53 17.63 -6.55
N LEU A 60 5.79 17.29 -5.51
CA LEU A 60 4.52 17.92 -5.18
C LEU A 60 4.69 19.04 -4.15
N LYS A 61 5.55 18.83 -3.15
CA LYS A 61 5.75 19.78 -2.06
C LYS A 61 7.15 19.67 -1.44
N TYR A 62 7.65 20.79 -0.94
CA TYR A 62 8.99 20.91 -0.34
C TYR A 62 8.88 21.33 1.12
N PHE A 63 9.81 20.85 1.95
CA PHE A 63 9.85 21.11 3.39
C PHE A 63 11.28 21.37 3.85
N GLY A 64 11.42 22.25 4.84
CA GLY A 64 12.72 22.65 5.40
C GLY A 64 13.21 21.72 6.52
N SER A 65 12.34 20.88 7.06
CA SER A 65 12.67 19.98 8.16
C SER A 65 11.99 18.61 8.03
N GLU A 66 12.57 17.63 8.72
CA GLU A 66 12.05 16.25 8.73
C GLU A 66 10.67 16.17 9.39
N THR A 67 10.50 16.87 10.53
CA THR A 67 9.23 16.86 11.27
C THR A 67 8.08 17.41 10.44
N GLU A 68 8.30 18.46 9.64
CA GLU A 68 7.27 19.03 8.77
C GLU A 68 6.82 18.05 7.68
N ILE A 69 7.76 17.40 6.99
CA ILE A 69 7.38 16.43 5.96
C ILE A 69 6.73 15.19 6.56
N VAL A 70 7.20 14.72 7.72
CA VAL A 70 6.60 13.57 8.40
C VAL A 70 5.17 13.89 8.83
N GLN A 71 4.92 15.10 9.35
CA GLN A 71 3.57 15.53 9.71
C GLN A 71 2.63 15.58 8.51
N TYR A 72 3.13 16.09 7.40
CA TYR A 72 2.39 16.14 6.15
C TYR A 72 2.08 14.73 5.63
N ALA A 73 3.10 13.90 5.44
CA ALA A 73 2.99 12.54 4.94
C ALA A 73 2.08 11.67 5.82
N TYR A 74 2.22 11.75 7.15
CA TYR A 74 1.35 11.04 8.09
C TYR A 74 -0.13 11.36 7.87
N ASN A 75 -0.46 12.64 7.68
CA ASN A 75 -1.85 13.05 7.44
C ASN A 75 -2.36 12.56 6.08
N GLU A 76 -1.57 12.68 5.02
CA GLU A 76 -1.90 12.20 3.68
C GLU A 76 -2.15 10.67 3.70
N ILE A 77 -1.20 9.90 4.23
CA ILE A 77 -1.26 8.43 4.33
C ILE A 77 -2.46 7.99 5.18
N LYS A 78 -2.74 8.69 6.28
CA LYS A 78 -3.87 8.35 7.16
C LYS A 78 -5.22 8.62 6.50
N SER A 79 -5.28 9.63 5.61
CA SER A 79 -6.50 9.98 4.89
C SER A 79 -6.74 9.13 3.64
N ASP A 80 -5.71 8.44 3.14
CA ASP A 80 -5.84 7.54 2.00
C ASP A 80 -6.50 6.21 2.39
N GLN A 81 -7.69 5.99 1.84
CA GLN A 81 -8.46 4.76 2.02
C GLN A 81 -7.76 3.51 1.46
N TRP A 82 -6.87 3.69 0.47
CA TRP A 82 -6.15 2.60 -0.19
C TRP A 82 -4.83 2.25 0.48
N ALA A 83 -4.26 3.14 1.30
CA ALA A 83 -2.96 2.96 1.95
C ALA A 83 -2.87 1.74 2.87
N ARG A 84 -4.02 1.21 3.30
CA ARG A 84 -4.12 -0.02 4.11
C ARG A 84 -4.65 -1.23 3.34
N THR A 85 -4.88 -1.10 2.04
CA THR A 85 -5.31 -2.24 1.22
C THR A 85 -4.11 -3.05 0.76
N HIS A 86 -4.24 -4.38 0.77
CA HIS A 86 -3.19 -5.31 0.41
C HIS A 86 -3.71 -6.27 -0.64
N LEU A 87 -3.09 -6.28 -1.82
CA LEU A 87 -3.42 -7.22 -2.90
C LEU A 87 -2.97 -8.63 -2.52
N ILE A 88 -3.92 -9.56 -2.40
CA ILE A 88 -3.68 -10.96 -2.03
C ILE A 88 -4.16 -11.97 -3.08
N GLY A 89 -4.87 -11.51 -4.10
CA GLY A 89 -5.21 -12.32 -5.27
C GLY A 89 -5.06 -11.49 -6.52
N PHE A 90 -4.32 -11.99 -7.50
CA PHE A 90 -4.19 -11.40 -8.83
C PHE A 90 -4.07 -12.54 -9.84
N CYS A 91 -5.15 -12.81 -10.56
CA CYS A 91 -5.26 -14.00 -11.40
C CYS A 91 -6.28 -13.79 -12.52
N SER A 92 -6.04 -14.40 -13.68
CA SER A 92 -7.02 -14.50 -14.79
C SER A 92 -8.01 -15.68 -14.66
N ASP A 93 -7.78 -16.60 -13.71
CA ASP A 93 -8.66 -17.75 -13.46
C ASP A 93 -9.71 -17.43 -12.38
N LEU A 94 -10.96 -17.25 -12.81
CA LEU A 94 -12.08 -16.96 -11.92
C LEU A 94 -12.32 -18.05 -10.87
N ASN A 95 -12.01 -19.33 -11.16
CA ASN A 95 -12.21 -20.40 -10.19
C ASN A 95 -11.27 -20.26 -8.99
N LYS A 96 -10.02 -19.83 -9.23
CA LYS A 96 -9.06 -19.52 -8.16
C LYS A 96 -9.56 -18.38 -7.29
N ILE A 97 -10.18 -17.37 -7.88
CA ILE A 97 -10.74 -16.23 -7.15
C ILE A 97 -11.95 -16.64 -6.30
N VAL A 98 -12.84 -17.49 -6.84
CA VAL A 98 -13.97 -18.04 -6.07
C VAL A 98 -13.46 -18.86 -4.88
N GLN A 99 -12.40 -19.65 -5.07
CA GLN A 99 -11.77 -20.39 -3.97
C GLN A 99 -11.14 -19.46 -2.93
N LEU A 100 -10.41 -18.43 -3.35
CA LEU A 100 -9.83 -17.42 -2.47
C LEU A 100 -10.92 -16.73 -1.62
N LYS A 101 -12.01 -16.28 -2.25
CA LYS A 101 -13.14 -15.64 -1.54
C LYS A 101 -13.72 -16.56 -0.48
N LYS A 102 -13.94 -17.84 -0.81
CA LYS A 102 -14.42 -18.84 0.16
C LYS A 102 -13.45 -19.05 1.32
N GLU A 103 -12.14 -19.06 1.08
CA GLU A 103 -11.13 -19.14 2.14
C GLU A 103 -11.18 -17.90 3.05
N LEU A 104 -11.37 -16.70 2.51
CA LEU A 104 -11.52 -15.46 3.27
C LEU A 104 -12.81 -15.43 4.10
N ASP A 105 -13.92 -15.88 3.52
CA ASP A 105 -15.21 -16.01 4.21
C ASP A 105 -15.09 -16.94 5.42
N ASN A 106 -14.42 -18.09 5.27
CA ASN A 106 -14.17 -19.03 6.37
C ASN A 106 -13.30 -18.43 7.49
N LEU A 107 -12.45 -17.46 7.17
CA LEU A 107 -11.63 -16.73 8.13
C LEU A 107 -12.36 -15.52 8.73
N ASN A 108 -13.59 -15.24 8.29
CA ASN A 108 -14.36 -14.03 8.60
C ASN A 108 -13.60 -12.73 8.25
N ILE A 109 -12.88 -12.73 7.13
CA ILE A 109 -12.11 -11.57 6.66
C ILE A 109 -12.89 -10.88 5.53
N GLN A 110 -13.13 -9.58 5.69
CA GLN A 110 -13.71 -8.74 4.65
C GLN A 110 -12.70 -8.47 3.54
N TYR A 111 -13.18 -8.38 2.30
CA TYR A 111 -12.33 -8.15 1.14
C TYR A 111 -12.99 -7.23 0.11
N ILE A 112 -12.14 -6.56 -0.67
CA ILE A 112 -12.53 -5.83 -1.87
C ILE A 112 -12.18 -6.71 -3.06
N TYR A 113 -13.05 -6.73 -4.06
CA TYR A 113 -12.85 -7.46 -5.31
C TYR A 113 -13.14 -6.53 -6.49
N ASP A 114 -12.29 -6.59 -7.50
CA ASP A 114 -12.55 -5.96 -8.78
C ASP A 114 -12.00 -6.78 -9.96
N GLU A 115 -12.33 -6.30 -11.16
CA GLU A 115 -11.96 -6.88 -12.44
C GLU A 115 -11.36 -5.77 -13.30
N ILE A 116 -10.19 -6.02 -13.88
CA ILE A 116 -9.49 -5.07 -14.74
C ILE A 116 -9.18 -5.69 -16.11
N PRO A 117 -9.23 -4.92 -17.22
CA PRO A 117 -8.93 -5.41 -18.56
C PRO A 117 -7.40 -5.52 -18.80
N TYR A 118 -6.73 -6.36 -18.02
CA TYR A 118 -5.26 -6.43 -17.99
C TYR A 118 -4.64 -6.90 -19.31
N TYR A 119 -5.22 -7.92 -19.96
CA TYR A 119 -4.81 -8.41 -21.28
C TYR A 119 -5.78 -7.99 -22.41
N GLY A 120 -6.51 -6.89 -22.19
CA GLY A 120 -7.61 -6.44 -23.04
C GLY A 120 -8.98 -6.88 -22.51
N ASN A 121 -10.06 -6.39 -23.14
CA ASN A 121 -11.43 -6.53 -22.65
C ASN A 121 -11.91 -8.00 -22.53
N ASP A 122 -11.37 -8.90 -23.35
CA ASP A 122 -11.78 -10.31 -23.39
C ASP A 122 -10.98 -11.21 -22.43
N LYS A 123 -9.97 -10.64 -21.76
CA LYS A 123 -9.06 -11.37 -20.85
C LYS A 123 -8.79 -10.51 -19.60
N PRO A 124 -9.79 -10.39 -18.72
CA PRO A 124 -9.62 -9.65 -17.50
C PRO A 124 -8.66 -10.34 -16.54
N ALA A 125 -8.08 -9.56 -15.65
CA ALA A 125 -7.48 -10.06 -14.43
C ALA A 125 -8.34 -9.64 -13.25
N TYR A 126 -8.48 -10.55 -12.30
CA TYR A 126 -9.28 -10.39 -11.11
C TYR A 126 -8.38 -10.06 -9.93
N ARG A 127 -8.75 -9.03 -9.15
CA ARG A 127 -7.99 -8.64 -7.97
C ARG A 127 -8.82 -8.82 -6.72
N VAL A 128 -8.18 -9.29 -5.66
CA VAL A 128 -8.77 -9.40 -4.33
C VAL A 128 -7.84 -8.74 -3.32
N PHE A 129 -8.38 -7.80 -2.56
CA PHE A 129 -7.67 -7.04 -1.55
C PHE A 129 -8.25 -7.31 -0.17
N VAL A 130 -7.39 -7.33 0.84
CA VAL A 130 -7.79 -7.26 2.25
C VAL A 130 -7.30 -5.95 2.85
N SER A 131 -7.86 -5.55 3.99
CA SER A 131 -7.53 -4.27 4.63
C SER A 131 -6.79 -4.45 5.94
N GLY A 132 -5.87 -3.53 6.21
CA GLY A 132 -5.14 -3.42 7.46
C GLY A 132 -4.44 -4.72 7.84
N CYS A 133 -4.55 -5.11 9.11
CA CYS A 133 -3.77 -6.23 9.64
C CYS A 133 -4.32 -7.62 9.31
N ASP A 134 -5.43 -7.72 8.58
CA ASP A 134 -5.87 -9.01 8.04
C ASP A 134 -4.87 -9.60 7.06
N ILE A 135 -4.00 -8.77 6.46
CA ILE A 135 -2.86 -9.23 5.66
C ILE A 135 -2.02 -10.26 6.42
N ARG A 136 -1.80 -10.08 7.73
CA ARG A 136 -0.97 -11.00 8.53
C ARG A 136 -1.55 -12.42 8.56
N LYS A 137 -2.87 -12.56 8.49
CA LYS A 137 -3.57 -13.85 8.44
C LYS A 137 -3.60 -14.43 7.02
N THR A 138 -3.46 -13.61 5.98
CA THR A 138 -3.66 -13.99 4.58
C THR A 138 -2.39 -14.02 3.74
N ILE A 139 -1.19 -13.78 4.31
CA ILE A 139 0.11 -13.88 3.62
C ILE A 139 0.24 -15.21 2.84
N HIS A 140 -0.23 -16.31 3.42
CA HIS A 140 -0.16 -17.64 2.79
C HIS A 140 -1.08 -17.75 1.57
N LEU A 141 -2.20 -17.01 1.54
CA LEU A 141 -3.13 -16.96 0.42
C LEU A 141 -2.51 -16.20 -0.76
N LYS A 142 -1.79 -15.09 -0.50
CA LYS A 142 -1.09 -14.32 -1.56
C LYS A 142 -0.16 -15.22 -2.38
N LYS A 143 0.61 -16.09 -1.72
CA LYS A 143 1.51 -17.05 -2.40
C LYS A 143 0.79 -18.04 -3.32
N LYS A 144 -0.47 -18.36 -3.02
CA LYS A 144 -1.27 -19.34 -3.75
C LYS A 144 -2.08 -18.71 -4.91
N TYR A 145 -2.52 -17.47 -4.73
CA TYR A 145 -3.52 -16.84 -5.58
C TYR A 145 -3.04 -15.59 -6.33
N PHE A 146 -1.77 -15.22 -6.17
CA PHE A 146 -1.10 -14.20 -6.98
C PHE A 146 -0.26 -14.91 -8.05
N THR A 147 -0.75 -14.96 -9.29
CA THR A 147 -0.13 -15.77 -10.36
C THR A 147 0.14 -15.00 -11.66
N GLU A 148 -0.05 -13.69 -11.66
CA GLU A 148 0.29 -12.79 -12.76
C GLU A 148 1.47 -11.90 -12.35
#